data_AF-A0A507SXW0-F1
#
_entry.id   AF-A0A507SXW0-F1
#
_cell.length_a   1.000
_cell.length_b   1.000
_cell.length_c   1.000
_cell.angle_alpha   90.00
_cell.angle_beta   90.00
_cell.angle_gamma   90.00
#
_symmetry.space_group_name_H-M   'P 1'
#
loop_
_entity.id
_entity.type
_entity.pdbx_description
1 polymer ?
#
loop_
_entity_poly.entity_id
_entity_poly.type
_entity_poly.pdbx_seq_one_letter_code
_entity_poly.pdbx_strand_id
1 'polypeptide(L)'
;MDKKLQKGQFFTEQDVFENNDVFIDFMQKNNLWNKKILEPFAGSNNLIKFLQKIKPQINYRSYDIEPKNKNVYKNDSINNWNYQGFDLVITNPPYLSKHSAKRMKIDVDFGDFDDLYKLSIFKCIQNVRFTVAIIPTTLINSNRKKDKILIQKLIAFQLLPNKQNFKDTEHPVALAYFDNLKNNENIDFDIYENNKFIEKYSNLIEIEKSILKSTNTHEIIFNKPNGNVCVNTGDNTLDKSNIRFLEGEWLSSDEVKTTDRHKVKLEIRGIEITQHHIDKLNNKINELRQNKCDYLWASFKGVSKNGHFRKRIDFGTIKRIINAVL
;
A
#
# COMPACT_ATOMS: atom_id res chain seq x y z
N MET A 1 -13.93 -23.89 9.06
CA MET A 1 -13.32 -22.54 9.06
C MET A 1 -11.82 -22.73 9.02
N ASP A 2 -11.17 -22.29 7.94
CA ASP A 2 -9.82 -22.74 7.58
C ASP A 2 -8.76 -22.17 8.55
N LYS A 3 -7.93 -23.04 9.17
CA LYS A 3 -6.87 -22.66 10.15
C LYS A 3 -5.92 -21.57 9.62
N LYS A 4 -5.86 -21.38 8.29
CA LYS A 4 -5.03 -20.43 7.56
C LYS A 4 -5.42 -18.97 7.79
N LEU A 5 -6.72 -18.66 7.76
CA LEU A 5 -7.23 -17.30 8.05
C LEU A 5 -6.97 -16.90 9.51
N GLN A 6 -6.90 -17.87 10.43
CA GLN A 6 -6.64 -17.62 11.86
C GLN A 6 -5.23 -17.13 12.17
N LYS A 7 -4.29 -17.19 11.22
CA LYS A 7 -2.89 -16.81 11.48
C LYS A 7 -2.37 -15.68 10.59
N GLY A 8 -3.19 -15.12 9.69
CA GLY A 8 -2.76 -14.04 8.81
C GLY A 8 -1.59 -14.40 7.87
N GLN A 9 -1.44 -15.69 7.55
CA GLN A 9 -0.36 -16.21 6.71
C GLN A 9 -0.75 -16.04 5.23
N PHE A 10 -0.05 -15.19 4.49
CA PHE A 10 -0.15 -15.08 3.03
C PHE A 10 1.10 -15.75 2.43
N PHE A 11 0.93 -16.81 1.65
CA PHE A 11 2.07 -17.54 1.08
C PHE A 11 2.63 -16.80 -0.14
N THR A 12 3.96 -16.65 -0.18
CA THR A 12 4.67 -16.26 -1.40
C THR A 12 4.94 -17.52 -2.22
N GLU A 13 4.10 -17.78 -3.21
CA GLU A 13 4.22 -18.97 -4.08
C GLU A 13 4.99 -18.68 -5.37
N GLN A 14 5.06 -17.42 -5.80
CA GLN A 14 5.79 -17.01 -7.00
C GLN A 14 6.99 -16.14 -6.67
N ASP A 15 7.96 -16.18 -7.59
CA ASP A 15 9.23 -15.51 -7.45
C ASP A 15 9.09 -14.01 -7.72
N VAL A 16 9.10 -13.21 -6.66
CA VAL A 16 9.01 -11.75 -6.75
C VAL A 16 10.32 -11.07 -7.13
N PHE A 17 11.42 -11.84 -7.22
CA PHE A 17 12.77 -11.34 -7.54
C PHE A 17 13.22 -11.71 -8.95
N GLU A 18 12.61 -12.73 -9.55
CA GLU A 18 12.85 -13.10 -10.95
C GLU A 18 12.58 -11.92 -11.89
N ASN A 19 13.57 -11.59 -12.73
CA ASN A 19 13.53 -10.45 -13.66
C ASN A 19 13.14 -9.12 -12.99
N ASN A 20 13.46 -8.91 -11.72
CA ASN A 20 13.15 -7.69 -10.99
C ASN A 20 14.36 -6.75 -10.93
N ASP A 21 14.50 -5.88 -11.93
CA ASP A 21 15.66 -4.99 -12.07
C ASP A 21 15.80 -4.04 -10.88
N VAL A 22 14.69 -3.57 -10.31
CA VAL A 22 14.70 -2.68 -9.13
C VAL A 22 15.34 -3.38 -7.93
N PHE A 23 14.99 -4.64 -7.70
CA PHE A 23 15.57 -5.45 -6.64
C PHE A 23 17.04 -5.74 -6.88
N ILE A 24 17.42 -6.14 -8.11
CA ILE A 24 18.80 -6.45 -8.47
C ILE A 24 19.69 -5.21 -8.31
N ASP A 25 19.25 -4.05 -8.83
CA ASP A 25 19.92 -2.77 -8.67
C ASP A 25 20.12 -2.41 -7.20
N PHE A 26 19.06 -2.54 -6.40
CA PHE A 26 19.13 -2.26 -4.97
C PHE A 26 20.19 -3.14 -4.28
N MET A 27 20.19 -4.44 -4.55
CA MET A 27 21.14 -5.38 -3.98
C MET A 27 22.59 -5.09 -4.41
N GLN A 28 22.80 -4.70 -5.67
CA GLN A 28 24.12 -4.35 -6.20
C GLN A 28 24.64 -3.02 -5.65
N LYS A 29 23.84 -1.94 -5.74
CA LYS A 29 24.22 -0.58 -5.30
C LYS A 29 24.61 -0.53 -3.82
N ASN A 30 24.00 -1.40 -3.00
CA ASN A 30 24.26 -1.48 -1.56
C ASN A 30 25.21 -2.62 -1.17
N ASN A 31 25.82 -3.33 -2.13
CA ASN A 31 26.76 -4.44 -1.91
C ASN A 31 26.20 -5.55 -0.99
N LEU A 32 24.94 -5.93 -1.17
CA LEU A 32 24.21 -6.81 -0.25
C LEU A 32 24.32 -8.31 -0.57
N TRP A 33 24.74 -8.67 -1.79
CA TRP A 33 24.80 -10.07 -2.22
C TRP A 33 25.71 -10.97 -1.37
N ASN A 34 26.76 -10.40 -0.77
CA ASN A 34 27.72 -11.15 0.06
C ASN A 34 27.50 -10.89 1.56
N LYS A 35 26.42 -10.20 1.92
CA LYS A 35 26.08 -9.86 3.30
C LYS A 35 25.21 -10.93 3.94
N LYS A 36 25.05 -10.85 5.27
CA LYS A 36 24.23 -11.81 6.01
C LYS A 36 22.76 -11.39 5.97
N ILE A 37 21.92 -12.26 5.43
CA ILE A 37 20.49 -12.04 5.21
C ILE A 37 19.66 -12.68 6.33
N LEU A 38 18.67 -11.96 6.84
CA LEU A 38 17.69 -12.45 7.80
C LEU A 38 16.32 -12.58 7.14
N GLU A 39 15.66 -13.73 7.27
CA GLU A 39 14.22 -13.89 6.99
C GLU A 39 13.50 -14.27 8.30
N PRO A 40 12.95 -13.29 9.05
CA PRO A 40 12.43 -13.53 10.41
C PRO A 40 11.00 -14.09 10.44
N PHE A 41 10.33 -14.21 9.30
CA PHE A 41 8.96 -14.72 9.16
C PHE A 41 8.89 -15.71 7.97
N ALA A 42 9.77 -16.70 7.97
CA ALA A 42 10.14 -17.45 6.77
C ALA A 42 9.08 -18.45 6.28
N GLY A 43 8.19 -18.94 7.14
CA GLY A 43 7.23 -20.00 6.82
C GLY A 43 7.89 -21.21 6.16
N SER A 44 7.69 -21.36 4.85
CA SER A 44 8.26 -22.44 4.00
C SER A 44 9.66 -22.15 3.43
N ASN A 45 10.23 -21.00 3.78
CA ASN A 45 11.54 -20.48 3.33
C ASN A 45 11.60 -20.18 1.82
N ASN A 46 10.51 -19.68 1.24
CA ASN A 46 10.42 -19.48 -0.20
C ASN A 46 11.23 -18.28 -0.70
N LEU A 47 11.29 -17.17 0.05
CA LEU A 47 12.07 -16.00 -0.38
C LEU A 47 13.56 -16.33 -0.44
N ILE A 48 14.11 -17.03 0.55
CA ILE A 48 15.48 -17.56 0.45
C ILE A 48 15.68 -18.42 -0.80
N LYS A 49 14.74 -19.34 -1.12
CA LYS A 49 14.87 -20.17 -2.34
C LYS A 49 14.90 -19.32 -3.61
N PHE A 50 14.08 -18.27 -3.69
CA PHE A 50 14.07 -17.34 -4.82
C PHE A 50 15.41 -16.60 -4.95
N LEU A 51 15.96 -16.11 -3.84
CA LEU A 51 17.30 -15.51 -3.83
C LEU A 51 18.38 -16.48 -4.30
N GLN A 52 18.29 -17.75 -3.89
CA GLN A 52 19.23 -18.79 -4.30
C GLN A 52 19.17 -19.12 -5.80
N LYS A 53 18.03 -18.91 -6.48
CA LYS A 53 17.98 -19.03 -7.94
C LYS A 53 18.81 -17.95 -8.63
N ILE A 54 18.85 -16.74 -8.06
CA ILE A 54 19.62 -15.61 -8.58
C ILE A 54 21.11 -15.77 -8.21
N LYS A 55 21.39 -16.08 -6.95
CA LYS A 55 22.74 -16.32 -6.42
C LYS A 55 22.74 -17.58 -5.56
N PRO A 56 23.23 -18.73 -6.07
CA PRO A 56 23.16 -20.02 -5.37
C PRO A 56 23.77 -20.02 -3.96
N GLN A 57 24.84 -19.26 -3.77
CA GLN A 57 25.54 -19.13 -2.48
C GLN A 57 25.24 -17.77 -1.86
N ILE A 58 24.33 -17.77 -0.89
CA ILE A 58 24.02 -16.62 -0.03
C ILE A 58 24.21 -17.02 1.44
N ASN A 59 24.62 -16.05 2.26
CA ASN A 59 24.73 -16.22 3.71
C ASN A 59 23.42 -15.78 4.36
N TYR A 60 22.65 -16.70 4.94
CA TYR A 60 21.34 -16.38 5.51
C TYR A 60 21.04 -17.12 6.82
N ARG A 61 20.07 -16.59 7.57
CA ARG A 61 19.35 -17.32 8.63
C ARG A 61 17.87 -17.02 8.54
N SER A 62 17.06 -18.06 8.72
CA SER A 62 15.61 -17.98 8.60
C SER A 62 14.94 -18.43 9.89
N TYR A 63 13.91 -17.72 10.30
CA TYR A 63 13.16 -18.00 11.52
C TYR A 63 11.67 -17.94 11.26
N ASP A 64 10.90 -18.72 12.02
CA ASP A 64 9.44 -18.63 12.03
C ASP A 64 8.91 -19.12 13.38
N ILE A 65 7.73 -18.65 13.79
CA ILE A 65 7.07 -19.11 15.02
C ILE A 65 6.61 -20.57 14.89
N GLU A 66 6.30 -21.00 13.66
CA GLU A 66 5.92 -22.37 13.29
C GLU A 66 6.67 -22.82 12.02
N PRO A 67 7.95 -23.20 12.15
CA PRO A 67 8.78 -23.61 11.00
C PRO A 67 8.14 -24.75 10.20
N LYS A 68 8.01 -24.56 8.88
CA LYS A 68 7.55 -25.61 7.94
C LYS A 68 8.69 -26.24 7.14
N ASN A 69 9.92 -25.79 7.38
CA ASN A 69 11.12 -26.20 6.66
C ASN A 69 12.26 -26.44 7.66
N LYS A 70 13.01 -27.53 7.46
CA LYS A 70 14.15 -27.92 8.34
C LYS A 70 15.26 -26.86 8.43
N ASN A 71 15.37 -25.97 7.45
CA ASN A 71 16.35 -24.88 7.42
C ASN A 71 15.85 -23.60 8.13
N VAL A 72 14.67 -23.65 8.73
CA VAL A 72 14.06 -22.53 9.45
C VAL A 72 14.05 -22.85 10.94
N TYR A 73 14.61 -21.94 11.73
CA TYR A 73 14.68 -22.07 13.18
C TYR A 73 13.40 -21.56 13.84
N LYS A 74 12.97 -22.21 14.92
CA LYS A 74 11.78 -21.75 15.67
C LYS A 74 12.10 -20.49 16.46
N ASN A 75 11.40 -19.38 16.18
CA ASN A 75 11.42 -18.19 17.01
C ASN A 75 10.18 -17.31 16.77
N ASP A 76 9.64 -16.73 17.83
CA ASP A 76 8.65 -15.65 17.72
C ASP A 76 9.39 -14.33 17.52
N SER A 77 9.63 -13.94 16.26
CA SER A 77 10.39 -12.73 15.93
C SER A 77 9.74 -11.43 16.40
N ILE A 78 8.45 -11.41 16.73
CA ILE A 78 7.77 -10.21 17.23
C ILE A 78 8.10 -10.03 18.72
N ASN A 79 7.95 -11.10 19.49
CA ASN A 79 8.10 -11.08 20.95
C ASN A 79 9.54 -11.34 21.43
N ASN A 80 10.36 -12.02 20.63
CA ASN A 80 11.71 -12.43 20.98
C ASN A 80 12.72 -12.04 19.88
N TRP A 81 12.93 -10.74 19.68
CA TRP A 81 13.95 -10.27 18.75
C TRP A 81 15.35 -10.39 19.38
N ASN A 82 16.13 -11.38 18.94
CA ASN A 82 17.48 -11.67 19.46
C ASN A 82 18.54 -11.83 18.35
N TYR A 83 18.28 -11.25 17.17
CA TYR A 83 19.12 -11.36 15.99
C TYR A 83 20.22 -10.30 15.96
N GLN A 84 21.45 -10.70 15.61
CA GLN A 84 22.60 -9.79 15.50
C GLN A 84 23.47 -10.10 14.28
N GLY A 85 24.18 -9.08 13.79
CA GLY A 85 25.16 -9.20 12.71
C GLY A 85 24.54 -9.46 11.33
N PHE A 86 23.32 -8.98 11.10
CA PHE A 86 22.65 -9.02 9.81
C PHE A 86 22.66 -7.63 9.18
N ASP A 87 22.86 -7.57 7.86
CA ASP A 87 22.88 -6.30 7.11
C ASP A 87 21.55 -6.06 6.38
N LEU A 88 20.83 -7.14 6.06
CA LEU A 88 19.64 -7.13 5.24
C LEU A 88 18.57 -8.07 5.81
N VAL A 89 17.34 -7.57 5.92
CA VAL A 89 16.14 -8.39 6.07
C VAL A 89 15.46 -8.53 4.71
N ILE A 90 15.10 -9.76 4.33
CA ILE A 90 14.16 -10.03 3.23
C ILE A 90 13.00 -10.82 3.80
N THR A 91 11.77 -10.32 3.66
CA THR A 91 10.64 -10.96 4.34
C THR A 91 9.27 -10.71 3.70
N ASN A 92 8.36 -11.65 3.92
CA ASN A 92 6.92 -11.44 3.79
C ASN A 92 6.32 -11.48 5.22
N PRO A 93 6.18 -10.34 5.89
CA PRO A 93 5.71 -10.31 7.27
C PRO A 93 4.26 -10.82 7.37
N PRO A 94 3.80 -11.29 8.56
CA PRO A 94 2.42 -11.73 8.74
C PRO A 94 1.44 -10.54 8.67
N TYR A 95 0.28 -10.72 8.04
CA TYR A 95 -0.73 -9.65 7.91
C TYR A 95 -1.94 -9.99 8.77
N LEU A 96 -2.22 -9.14 9.75
CA LEU A 96 -3.36 -9.30 10.63
C LEU A 96 -3.72 -7.92 11.16
N SER A 97 -4.90 -7.40 10.80
CA SER A 97 -5.34 -6.13 11.34
C SER A 97 -5.93 -6.29 12.75
N LYS A 98 -5.83 -5.25 13.59
CA LYS A 98 -6.50 -5.17 14.91
C LYS A 98 -7.97 -5.55 14.83
N HIS A 99 -8.66 -5.08 13.79
CA HIS A 99 -10.08 -5.39 13.57
C HIS A 99 -10.32 -6.87 13.26
N SER A 100 -9.50 -7.47 12.40
CA SER A 100 -9.57 -8.90 12.10
C SER A 100 -9.27 -9.74 13.33
N ALA A 101 -8.21 -9.42 14.09
CA ALA A 101 -7.86 -10.10 15.33
C ALA A 101 -8.99 -10.06 16.36
N LYS A 102 -9.57 -8.87 16.60
CA LYS A 102 -10.72 -8.69 17.51
C LYS A 102 -11.93 -9.54 17.08
N ARG A 103 -12.28 -9.52 15.79
CA ARG A 103 -13.39 -10.34 15.25
C ARG A 103 -13.14 -11.83 15.43
N MET A 104 -11.88 -12.25 15.30
CA MET A 104 -11.46 -13.65 15.40
C MET A 104 -11.11 -14.08 16.82
N LYS A 105 -11.16 -13.16 17.80
CA LYS A 105 -10.78 -13.37 19.20
C LYS A 105 -9.35 -13.89 19.35
N ILE A 106 -8.44 -13.39 18.51
CA ILE A 106 -7.02 -13.69 18.60
C ILE A 106 -6.37 -12.59 19.43
N ASP A 107 -5.67 -12.98 20.49
CA ASP A 107 -4.91 -12.05 21.32
C ASP A 107 -3.51 -11.84 20.72
N VAL A 108 -3.22 -10.61 20.31
CA VAL A 108 -1.95 -10.20 19.70
C VAL A 108 -1.67 -8.78 20.16
N ASP A 109 -0.46 -8.56 20.68
CA ASP A 109 0.03 -7.21 20.91
C ASP A 109 0.52 -6.60 19.58
N PHE A 110 -0.19 -5.58 19.13
CA PHE A 110 0.15 -4.81 17.94
C PHE A 110 1.02 -3.59 18.26
N GLY A 111 1.28 -3.33 19.54
CA GLY A 111 1.80 -2.07 20.05
C GLY A 111 1.03 -0.89 19.46
N ASP A 112 1.81 0.06 18.94
CA ASP A 112 1.34 1.32 18.36
C ASP A 112 0.74 1.20 16.94
N PHE A 113 0.81 0.03 16.31
CA PHE A 113 0.35 -0.19 14.95
C PHE A 113 -1.08 -0.76 14.92
N ASP A 114 -1.73 -0.77 13.76
CA ASP A 114 -3.04 -1.42 13.55
C ASP A 114 -2.99 -2.69 12.72
N ASP A 115 -1.81 -3.05 12.23
CA ASP A 115 -1.59 -4.28 11.50
C ASP A 115 -0.25 -4.89 11.90
N LEU A 116 -0.22 -6.22 12.00
CA LEU A 116 0.95 -6.96 12.44
C LEU A 116 2.14 -6.75 11.50
N TYR A 117 1.90 -6.59 10.20
CA TYR A 117 3.00 -6.37 9.26
C TYR A 117 3.75 -5.08 9.58
N LYS A 118 3.06 -4.03 10.04
CA LYS A 118 3.70 -2.75 10.37
C LYS A 118 4.58 -2.88 11.60
N LEU A 119 4.13 -3.61 12.62
CA LEU A 119 4.94 -3.95 13.79
C LEU A 119 6.17 -4.79 13.40
N SER A 120 5.98 -5.79 12.54
CA SER A 120 7.07 -6.61 12.01
C SER A 120 8.12 -5.79 11.27
N ILE A 121 7.70 -4.90 10.36
CA ILE A 121 8.61 -4.00 9.64
C ILE A 121 9.32 -3.04 10.60
N PHE A 122 8.61 -2.50 11.58
CA PHE A 122 9.22 -1.66 12.60
C PHE A 122 10.36 -2.38 13.33
N LYS A 123 10.13 -3.63 13.77
CA LYS A 123 11.16 -4.46 14.41
C LYS A 123 12.36 -4.70 13.48
N CYS A 124 12.12 -4.99 12.20
CA CYS A 124 13.19 -5.19 11.22
C CYS A 124 14.06 -3.93 11.06
N ILE A 125 13.43 -2.78 10.80
CA ILE A 125 14.13 -1.51 10.56
C ILE A 125 14.90 -1.06 11.81
N GLN A 126 14.36 -1.27 13.02
CA GLN A 126 15.06 -0.88 14.25
C GLN A 126 16.38 -1.63 14.48
N ASN A 127 16.54 -2.83 13.91
CA ASN A 127 17.64 -3.73 14.24
C ASN A 127 18.56 -4.03 13.06
N VAL A 128 18.09 -3.84 11.83
CA VAL A 128 18.82 -4.15 10.60
C VAL A 128 18.72 -2.96 9.67
N ARG A 129 19.87 -2.56 9.09
CA ARG A 129 19.95 -1.37 8.24
C ARG A 129 18.97 -1.45 7.08
N PHE A 130 19.07 -2.49 6.26
CA PHE A 130 18.21 -2.64 5.10
C PHE A 130 17.10 -3.64 5.35
N THR A 131 15.89 -3.31 4.92
CA THR A 131 14.76 -4.24 4.92
C THR A 131 14.08 -4.16 3.55
N VAL A 132 13.92 -5.31 2.90
CA VAL A 132 13.08 -5.48 1.71
C VAL A 132 11.91 -6.37 2.10
N ALA A 133 10.69 -5.85 1.96
CA ALA A 133 9.52 -6.57 2.40
C ALA A 133 8.35 -6.48 1.44
N ILE A 134 7.63 -7.59 1.33
CA ILE A 134 6.35 -7.65 0.63
C ILE A 134 5.28 -7.13 1.57
N ILE A 135 4.65 -5.99 1.26
CA ILE A 135 3.65 -5.35 2.13
C ILE A 135 2.42 -4.89 1.35
N PRO A 136 1.28 -4.66 2.03
CA PRO A 136 0.14 -4.02 1.38
C PRO A 136 0.49 -2.65 0.81
N THR A 137 0.00 -2.36 -0.40
CA THR A 137 0.24 -1.06 -1.07
C THR A 137 -0.29 0.15 -0.30
N THR A 138 -1.19 -0.06 0.66
CA THR A 138 -1.87 1.00 1.40
C THR A 138 -1.02 1.68 2.48
N LEU A 139 0.20 1.20 2.75
CA LEU A 139 1.08 1.81 3.76
C LEU A 139 1.28 3.31 3.50
N ILE A 140 1.61 3.67 2.26
CA ILE A 140 1.93 5.06 1.88
C ILE A 140 0.72 6.02 1.97
N ASN A 141 -0.51 5.47 2.02
CA ASN A 141 -1.74 6.25 2.19
C ASN A 141 -2.10 6.48 3.67
N SER A 142 -1.33 5.92 4.61
CA SER A 142 -1.65 6.06 6.04
C SER A 142 -1.36 7.47 6.57
N ASN A 143 -2.28 7.98 7.39
CA ASN A 143 -2.14 9.23 8.14
C ASN A 143 -1.80 9.02 9.62
N ARG A 144 -1.57 7.78 10.07
CA ARG A 144 -1.18 7.51 11.45
C ARG A 144 0.25 7.99 11.69
N LYS A 145 0.47 8.72 12.79
CA LYS A 145 1.80 9.22 13.19
C LYS A 145 2.87 8.11 13.22
N LYS A 146 2.50 6.93 13.72
CA LYS A 146 3.41 5.78 13.85
C LYS A 146 3.75 5.15 12.51
N ASP A 147 2.81 5.14 11.58
CA ASP A 147 3.06 4.64 10.22
C ASP A 147 3.97 5.59 9.43
N LYS A 148 3.91 6.91 9.70
CA LYS A 148 4.82 7.89 9.10
C LYS A 148 6.29 7.59 9.40
N ILE A 149 6.60 7.02 10.57
CA ILE A 149 7.97 6.58 10.90
C ILE A 149 8.45 5.51 9.92
N LEU A 150 7.59 4.56 9.55
CA LEU A 150 7.94 3.54 8.56
C LEU A 150 8.10 4.15 7.16
N ILE A 151 7.18 5.03 6.78
CA ILE A 151 7.18 5.68 5.46
C ILE A 151 8.41 6.57 5.28
N GLN A 152 8.86 7.27 6.33
CA GLN A 152 10.10 8.06 6.32
C GLN A 152 11.33 7.22 5.96
N LYS A 153 11.33 5.93 6.30
CA LYS A 153 12.43 4.99 6.05
C LYS A 153 12.37 4.32 4.68
N LEU A 154 11.30 4.49 3.91
CA LEU A 154 11.23 3.98 2.53
C LEU A 154 12.29 4.66 1.66
N ILE A 155 12.94 3.89 0.80
CA ILE A 155 13.82 4.39 -0.28
C ILE A 155 13.20 4.11 -1.66
N ALA A 156 12.46 3.00 -1.77
CA ALA A 156 11.72 2.65 -2.97
C ALA A 156 10.44 1.90 -2.61
N PHE A 157 9.41 2.04 -3.45
CA PHE A 157 8.12 1.40 -3.30
C PHE A 157 7.64 0.87 -4.65
N GLN A 158 7.76 -0.45 -4.84
CA GLN A 158 7.52 -1.10 -6.12
C GLN A 158 6.18 -1.84 -6.11
N LEU A 159 5.21 -1.34 -6.85
CA LEU A 159 3.91 -2.01 -7.00
C LEU A 159 4.08 -3.28 -7.84
N LEU A 160 3.59 -4.41 -7.30
CA LEU A 160 3.64 -5.71 -7.97
C LEU A 160 2.21 -6.21 -8.28
N PRO A 161 1.95 -6.71 -9.51
CA PRO A 161 0.63 -7.21 -9.89
C PRO A 161 0.31 -8.47 -9.08
N ASN A 162 -0.90 -8.48 -8.52
CA ASN A 162 -1.27 -9.44 -7.48
C ASN A 162 -1.71 -10.81 -8.03
N LYS A 163 -2.39 -10.85 -9.20
CA LYS A 163 -3.11 -12.04 -9.68
C LYS A 163 -2.24 -13.26 -9.96
N GLN A 164 -0.94 -13.08 -10.19
CA GLN A 164 -0.03 -14.19 -10.38
C GLN A 164 0.67 -14.50 -9.05
N ASN A 165 1.18 -13.48 -8.34
CA ASN A 165 2.11 -13.69 -7.23
C ASN A 165 1.51 -14.15 -5.89
N PHE A 166 0.24 -13.81 -5.59
CA PHE A 166 -0.40 -14.14 -4.30
C PHE A 166 -1.85 -14.57 -4.50
N LYS A 167 -2.11 -15.88 -4.53
CA LYS A 167 -3.46 -16.44 -4.74
C LYS A 167 -4.44 -16.11 -3.60
N ASP A 168 -3.92 -15.83 -2.40
CA ASP A 168 -4.72 -15.69 -1.18
C ASP A 168 -5.20 -14.26 -0.89
N THR A 169 -4.87 -13.28 -1.74
CA THR A 169 -5.29 -11.89 -1.54
C THR A 169 -5.77 -11.26 -2.85
N GLU A 170 -6.84 -10.46 -2.78
CA GLU A 170 -7.23 -9.55 -3.87
C GLU A 170 -6.54 -8.18 -3.74
N HIS A 171 -5.90 -7.90 -2.61
CA HIS A 171 -5.28 -6.61 -2.31
C HIS A 171 -3.88 -6.52 -2.94
N PRO A 172 -3.63 -5.48 -3.78
CA PRO A 172 -2.30 -5.25 -4.34
C PRO A 172 -1.23 -5.10 -3.27
N VAL A 173 -0.09 -5.74 -3.49
CA VAL A 173 1.09 -5.62 -2.64
C VAL A 173 2.19 -4.82 -3.34
N ALA A 174 3.15 -4.37 -2.56
CA ALA A 174 4.37 -3.76 -3.02
C ALA A 174 5.58 -4.51 -2.45
N LEU A 175 6.67 -4.51 -3.20
CA LEU A 175 7.99 -4.74 -2.65
C LEU A 175 8.51 -3.38 -2.16
N ALA A 176 8.60 -3.24 -0.84
CA ALA A 176 8.99 -2.02 -0.16
C ALA A 176 10.43 -2.15 0.36
N TYR A 177 11.22 -1.12 0.10
CA TYR A 177 12.64 -1.08 0.40
C TYR A 177 12.86 0.00 1.45
N PHE A 178 13.50 -0.36 2.56
CA PHE A 178 13.74 0.53 3.69
C PHE A 178 15.24 0.61 4.00
N ASP A 179 15.71 1.80 4.39
CA ASP A 179 17.02 2.02 5.01
C ASP A 179 16.82 2.72 6.36
N ASN A 180 17.19 2.06 7.46
CA ASN A 180 17.13 2.61 8.80
C ASN A 180 17.99 3.86 8.99
N LEU A 181 19.07 4.01 8.20
CA LEU A 181 19.94 5.18 8.26
C LEU A 181 19.42 6.36 7.44
N LYS A 182 18.31 6.19 6.70
CA LYS A 182 17.71 7.30 5.96
C LYS A 182 17.27 8.43 6.90
N ASN A 183 17.55 9.67 6.49
CA ASN A 183 17.13 10.87 7.20
C ASN A 183 15.59 10.92 7.32
N ASN A 184 15.09 11.33 8.48
CA ASN A 184 13.67 11.41 8.82
C ASN A 184 13.05 12.79 8.54
N GLU A 185 13.83 13.78 8.12
CA GLU A 185 13.35 15.16 7.93
C GLU A 185 12.30 15.28 6.82
N ASN A 186 12.47 14.57 5.70
CA ASN A 186 11.55 14.62 4.56
C ASN A 186 11.13 13.23 4.10
N ILE A 187 9.83 13.05 3.85
CA ILE A 187 9.29 11.82 3.26
C ILE A 187 9.50 11.90 1.74
N ASP A 188 10.45 11.11 1.25
CA ASP A 188 10.65 10.92 -0.18
C ASP A 188 11.18 9.53 -0.51
N PHE A 189 10.78 8.96 -1.64
CA PHE A 189 11.22 7.65 -2.12
C PHE A 189 10.80 7.47 -3.57
N ASP A 190 11.47 6.57 -4.27
CA ASP A 190 11.17 6.26 -5.66
C ASP A 190 9.95 5.32 -5.76
N ILE A 191 9.00 5.66 -6.63
CA ILE A 191 7.84 4.79 -6.91
C ILE A 191 8.09 4.05 -8.21
N TYR A 192 7.89 2.74 -8.17
CA TYR A 192 7.98 1.86 -9.34
C TYR A 192 6.67 1.11 -9.55
N GLU A 193 6.38 0.82 -10.81
CA GLU A 193 5.40 -0.16 -11.22
C GLU A 193 6.12 -1.26 -12.00
N ASN A 194 6.15 -2.48 -11.46
CA ASN A 194 7.08 -3.50 -11.95
C ASN A 194 8.52 -2.93 -11.99
N ASN A 195 9.24 -3.03 -13.10
CA ASN A 195 10.58 -2.45 -13.25
C ASN A 195 10.57 -1.00 -13.73
N LYS A 196 9.40 -0.40 -13.98
CA LYS A 196 9.29 0.95 -14.53
C LYS A 196 9.30 1.98 -13.41
N PHE A 197 10.28 2.88 -13.43
CA PHE A 197 10.26 4.08 -12.60
C PHE A 197 9.07 4.97 -12.99
N ILE A 198 8.29 5.38 -12.00
CA ILE A 198 7.10 6.20 -12.19
C ILE A 198 7.43 7.67 -11.92
N GLU A 199 7.82 7.96 -10.68
CA GLU A 199 8.14 9.29 -10.16
C GLU A 199 8.66 9.18 -8.70
N LYS A 200 9.25 10.26 -8.18
CA LYS A 200 9.48 10.42 -6.74
C LYS A 200 8.19 10.76 -5.99
N TYR A 201 8.04 10.20 -4.78
CA TYR A 201 6.87 10.48 -3.94
C TYR A 201 6.71 11.97 -3.63
N SER A 202 7.80 12.67 -3.29
CA SER A 202 7.77 14.11 -3.00
C SER A 202 7.27 14.93 -4.20
N ASN A 203 7.77 14.64 -5.40
CA ASN A 203 7.38 15.33 -6.62
C ASN A 203 5.89 15.11 -6.95
N LEU A 204 5.36 13.89 -6.81
CA LEU A 204 3.92 13.64 -6.98
C LEU A 204 3.07 14.45 -5.98
N ILE A 205 3.52 14.58 -4.72
CA ILE A 205 2.83 15.39 -3.72
C ILE A 205 2.85 16.88 -4.11
N GLU A 206 3.95 17.38 -4.64
CA GLU A 206 4.07 18.77 -5.10
C GLU A 206 3.19 19.05 -6.32
N ILE A 207 3.20 18.16 -7.31
CA ILE A 207 2.34 18.23 -8.49
C ILE A 207 0.86 18.19 -8.07
N GLU A 208 0.47 17.26 -7.20
CA GLU A 208 -0.91 17.18 -6.71
C GLU A 208 -1.31 18.46 -5.94
N LYS A 209 -0.42 19.02 -5.11
CA LYS A 209 -0.67 20.30 -4.43
C LYS A 209 -0.86 21.46 -5.41
N SER A 210 -0.08 21.49 -6.48
CA SER A 210 -0.19 22.50 -7.53
C SER A 210 -1.54 22.39 -8.27
N ILE A 211 -1.91 21.18 -8.71
CA ILE A 211 -3.16 20.89 -9.43
C ILE A 211 -4.39 21.18 -8.56
N LEU A 212 -4.30 20.88 -7.26
CA LEU A 212 -5.38 21.03 -6.27
C LEU A 212 -5.19 22.24 -5.36
N LYS A 213 -4.60 23.31 -5.87
CA LYS A 213 -4.54 24.58 -5.16
C LYS A 213 -5.96 25.09 -4.92
N SER A 214 -6.34 25.18 -3.65
CA SER A 214 -7.69 25.61 -3.24
C SER A 214 -7.96 27.04 -3.69
N THR A 215 -9.06 27.25 -4.39
CA THR A 215 -9.59 28.58 -4.75
C THR A 215 -10.81 28.94 -3.92
N ASN A 216 -11.45 27.94 -3.29
CA ASN A 216 -12.68 28.09 -2.54
C ASN A 216 -12.64 27.29 -1.23
N THR A 217 -13.68 27.47 -0.41
CA THR A 217 -13.81 26.84 0.91
C THR A 217 -15.22 26.31 1.14
N HIS A 218 -15.73 25.51 0.19
CA HIS A 218 -17.07 24.95 0.31
C HIS A 218 -17.18 23.98 1.49
N GLU A 219 -18.31 24.04 2.18
CA GLU A 219 -18.70 23.03 3.15
C GLU A 219 -19.23 21.80 2.41
N ILE A 220 -18.60 20.65 2.64
CA ILE A 220 -18.87 19.41 1.92
C ILE A 220 -19.21 18.32 2.92
N ILE A 221 -20.40 17.73 2.77
CA ILE A 221 -20.91 16.65 3.63
C ILE A 221 -20.99 15.37 2.81
N PHE A 222 -20.26 14.33 3.23
CA PHE A 222 -20.25 13.02 2.57
C PHE A 222 -21.38 12.12 3.08
N ASN A 223 -21.82 11.19 2.23
CA ASN A 223 -22.88 10.23 2.52
C ASN A 223 -24.20 10.91 2.96
N LYS A 224 -24.57 11.99 2.26
CA LYS A 224 -25.81 12.73 2.50
C LYS A 224 -26.92 12.26 1.55
N PRO A 225 -28.04 11.69 2.05
CA PRO A 225 -29.14 11.22 1.21
C PRO A 225 -29.67 12.27 0.22
N ASN A 226 -29.85 13.50 0.68
CA ASN A 226 -30.34 14.62 -0.13
C ASN A 226 -29.20 15.49 -0.72
N GLY A 227 -28.03 14.89 -0.96
CA GLY A 227 -26.90 15.58 -1.58
C GLY A 227 -27.18 15.98 -3.04
N ASN A 228 -26.50 17.02 -3.52
CA ASN A 228 -26.66 17.62 -4.84
C ASN A 228 -25.67 17.09 -5.90
N VAL A 229 -24.78 16.18 -5.53
CA VAL A 229 -23.82 15.55 -6.45
C VAL A 229 -23.44 14.15 -5.96
N CYS A 230 -23.05 13.28 -6.88
CA CYS A 230 -22.53 11.95 -6.58
C CYS A 230 -21.07 11.83 -7.02
N VAL A 231 -20.34 10.89 -6.41
CA VAL A 231 -19.00 10.49 -6.83
C VAL A 231 -18.86 8.97 -6.73
N ASN A 232 -18.31 8.38 -7.79
CA ASN A 232 -17.77 7.03 -7.73
C ASN A 232 -16.27 7.13 -7.48
N THR A 233 -15.78 6.46 -6.45
CA THR A 233 -14.40 6.70 -5.94
C THR A 233 -13.43 5.60 -6.31
N GLY A 234 -13.89 4.49 -6.89
CA GLY A 234 -13.05 3.33 -7.20
C GLY A 234 -13.02 2.99 -8.68
N ASP A 235 -11.90 2.50 -9.17
CA ASP A 235 -11.79 1.97 -10.54
C ASP A 235 -12.68 0.74 -10.75
N ASN A 236 -13.21 0.58 -11.96
CA ASN A 236 -13.93 -0.62 -12.38
C ASN A 236 -12.93 -1.75 -12.72
N THR A 237 -13.42 -2.90 -13.19
CA THR A 237 -12.57 -4.06 -13.53
C THR A 237 -11.99 -4.01 -14.94
N LEU A 238 -12.42 -3.08 -15.78
CA LEU A 238 -12.02 -2.91 -17.18
C LEU A 238 -10.92 -1.85 -17.30
N ASP A 239 -11.20 -0.62 -16.88
CA ASP A 239 -10.39 0.58 -17.11
C ASP A 239 -10.38 1.57 -15.92
N LYS A 240 -9.78 2.74 -16.15
CA LYS A 240 -9.59 3.84 -15.19
C LYS A 240 -10.70 4.91 -15.21
N SER A 241 -11.74 4.76 -16.03
CA SER A 241 -12.75 5.80 -16.29
C SER A 241 -13.79 5.96 -15.18
N ASN A 242 -13.83 5.02 -14.23
CA ASN A 242 -14.93 4.92 -13.28
C ASN A 242 -14.84 5.87 -12.08
N ILE A 243 -13.65 6.38 -11.76
CA ILE A 243 -13.50 7.42 -10.73
C ILE A 243 -13.96 8.74 -11.33
N ARG A 244 -15.16 9.20 -10.96
CA ARG A 244 -15.80 10.39 -11.54
C ARG A 244 -16.94 10.93 -10.67
N PHE A 245 -17.18 12.22 -10.79
CA PHE A 245 -18.39 12.90 -10.32
C PHE A 245 -19.55 12.68 -11.31
N LEU A 246 -20.75 12.64 -10.75
CA LEU A 246 -22.01 12.30 -11.40
C LEU A 246 -23.12 13.19 -10.82
N GLU A 247 -24.24 13.32 -11.52
CA GLU A 247 -25.42 14.04 -11.05
C GLU A 247 -25.95 13.45 -9.71
N GLY A 248 -26.65 14.28 -8.93
CA GLY A 248 -27.18 13.88 -7.62
C GLY A 248 -28.18 12.73 -7.70
N GLU A 249 -28.91 12.65 -8.81
CA GLU A 249 -29.93 11.66 -9.13
C GLU A 249 -29.34 10.28 -9.46
N TRP A 250 -28.03 10.19 -9.73
CA TRP A 250 -27.37 8.92 -10.03
C TRP A 250 -27.45 7.90 -8.88
N LEU A 251 -27.56 8.38 -7.64
CA LEU A 251 -27.77 7.55 -6.46
C LEU A 251 -29.03 8.02 -5.73
N SER A 252 -30.01 7.14 -5.56
CA SER A 252 -31.23 7.48 -4.83
C SER A 252 -30.93 7.68 -3.33
N SER A 253 -31.74 8.49 -2.65
CA SER A 253 -31.56 8.78 -1.22
C SER A 253 -31.58 7.53 -0.35
N ASP A 254 -32.38 6.52 -0.71
CA ASP A 254 -32.54 5.27 0.02
C ASP A 254 -31.35 4.30 -0.15
N GLU A 255 -30.54 4.50 -1.20
CA GLU A 255 -29.32 3.71 -1.45
C GLU A 255 -28.09 4.24 -0.70
N VAL A 256 -28.18 5.44 -0.10
CA VAL A 256 -27.05 6.07 0.59
C VAL A 256 -26.78 5.36 1.91
N LYS A 257 -25.57 4.80 2.05
CA LYS A 257 -25.11 4.18 3.29
C LYS A 257 -24.08 5.08 3.96
N THR A 258 -24.23 5.29 5.26
CA THR A 258 -23.33 6.14 6.07
C THR A 258 -21.87 5.69 6.03
N THR A 259 -21.62 4.41 5.75
CA THR A 259 -20.28 3.82 5.69
C THR A 259 -19.77 3.55 4.27
N ASP A 260 -20.54 3.85 3.22
CA ASP A 260 -20.07 3.61 1.85
C ASP A 260 -18.88 4.53 1.55
N ARG A 261 -17.95 3.98 0.79
CA ARG A 261 -16.75 4.67 0.31
C ARG A 261 -16.52 4.49 -1.17
N HIS A 262 -17.42 3.81 -1.90
CA HIS A 262 -17.33 3.54 -3.33
C HIS A 262 -18.32 4.37 -4.13
N LYS A 263 -19.60 4.33 -3.74
CA LYS A 263 -20.66 5.15 -4.32
C LYS A 263 -21.12 6.12 -3.25
N VAL A 264 -20.84 7.41 -3.45
CA VAL A 264 -21.01 8.41 -2.40
C VAL A 264 -21.84 9.56 -2.94
N LYS A 265 -22.91 9.89 -2.23
CA LYS A 265 -23.69 11.11 -2.47
C LYS A 265 -23.22 12.18 -1.49
N LEU A 266 -22.98 13.39 -2.00
CA LEU A 266 -22.43 14.51 -1.25
C LEU A 266 -23.30 15.75 -1.40
N GLU A 267 -23.33 16.55 -0.34
CA GLU A 267 -23.91 17.88 -0.33
C GLU A 267 -22.76 18.90 -0.34
N ILE A 268 -22.70 19.71 -1.40
CA ILE A 268 -21.83 20.89 -1.49
C ILE A 268 -22.73 22.10 -1.23
N ARG A 269 -22.56 22.75 -0.08
CA ARG A 269 -23.45 23.84 0.35
C ARG A 269 -23.15 25.14 -0.36
N GLY A 270 -24.20 25.93 -0.60
CA GLY A 270 -24.08 27.28 -1.15
C GLY A 270 -23.86 27.34 -2.66
N ILE A 271 -24.00 26.21 -3.37
CA ILE A 271 -23.88 26.14 -4.83
C ILE A 271 -24.91 25.20 -5.44
N GLU A 272 -25.47 25.62 -6.58
CA GLU A 272 -26.25 24.75 -7.44
C GLU A 272 -25.32 24.01 -8.40
N ILE A 273 -25.33 22.68 -8.33
CA ILE A 273 -24.46 21.85 -9.18
C ILE A 273 -25.12 21.68 -10.54
N THR A 274 -24.38 22.01 -11.60
CA THR A 274 -24.80 21.87 -13.00
C THR A 274 -23.90 20.86 -13.70
N GLN A 275 -24.27 20.41 -14.89
CA GLN A 275 -23.41 19.53 -15.69
C GLN A 275 -22.03 20.16 -15.97
N HIS A 276 -21.96 21.48 -16.18
CA HIS A 276 -20.68 22.19 -16.36
C HIS A 276 -19.77 22.08 -15.13
N HIS A 277 -20.35 22.13 -13.92
CA HIS A 277 -19.61 21.90 -12.68
C HIS A 277 -19.06 20.46 -12.61
N ILE A 278 -19.88 19.47 -12.95
CA ILE A 278 -19.48 18.05 -12.99
C ILE A 278 -18.34 17.82 -13.99
N ASP A 279 -18.43 18.42 -15.18
CA ASP A 279 -17.41 18.28 -16.22
C ASP A 279 -16.07 18.87 -15.76
N LYS A 280 -16.08 20.05 -15.12
CA LYS A 280 -14.86 20.63 -14.55
C LYS A 280 -14.25 19.76 -13.45
N LEU A 281 -15.06 19.19 -12.56
CA LEU A 281 -14.59 18.27 -11.52
C LEU A 281 -13.94 17.02 -12.11
N ASN A 282 -14.57 16.44 -13.15
CA ASN A 282 -14.05 15.28 -13.87
C ASN A 282 -12.77 15.59 -14.66
N ASN A 283 -12.69 16.79 -15.27
CA ASN A 283 -11.46 17.26 -15.91
C ASN A 283 -10.30 17.34 -14.92
N LYS A 284 -10.56 17.76 -13.67
CA LYS A 284 -9.55 17.79 -12.62
C LYS A 284 -9.08 16.39 -12.21
N ILE A 285 -9.96 15.39 -12.15
CA ILE A 285 -9.57 13.98 -11.96
C ILE A 285 -8.67 13.49 -13.10
N ASN A 286 -9.02 13.83 -14.34
CA ASN A 286 -8.23 13.45 -15.52
C ASN A 286 -6.86 14.11 -15.51
N GLU A 287 -6.77 15.39 -15.16
CA GLU A 287 -5.50 16.12 -15.00
C GLU A 287 -4.61 15.45 -13.95
N LEU A 288 -5.14 15.05 -12.79
CA LEU A 288 -4.40 14.30 -11.77
C LEU A 288 -3.83 12.99 -12.33
N ARG A 289 -4.61 12.22 -13.09
CA ARG A 289 -4.16 10.96 -13.68
C ARG A 289 -3.12 11.16 -14.78
N GLN A 290 -3.29 12.15 -15.64
CA GLN A 290 -2.31 12.50 -16.68
C GLN A 290 -0.95 12.83 -16.05
N ASN A 291 -0.98 13.43 -14.87
CA ASN A 291 0.20 13.75 -14.05
C ASN A 291 0.57 12.66 -13.03
N LYS A 292 0.09 11.42 -13.20
CA LYS A 292 0.42 10.24 -12.38
C LYS A 292 0.12 10.39 -10.87
N CYS A 293 -0.70 11.36 -10.47
CA CYS A 293 -1.08 11.54 -9.07
C CYS A 293 -1.93 10.37 -8.53
N ASP A 294 -2.47 9.52 -9.41
CA ASP A 294 -3.21 8.31 -9.01
C ASP A 294 -2.34 7.24 -8.32
N TYR A 295 -1.01 7.35 -8.37
CA TYR A 295 -0.11 6.56 -7.53
C TYR A 295 -0.14 6.95 -6.05
N LEU A 296 -0.63 8.15 -5.72
CA LEU A 296 -0.89 8.58 -4.34
C LEU A 296 -2.23 8.04 -3.80
N TRP A 297 -3.07 7.46 -4.66
CA TRP A 297 -4.35 6.89 -4.25
C TRP A 297 -4.19 5.43 -3.81
N ALA A 298 -5.10 4.97 -2.96
CA ALA A 298 -5.04 3.61 -2.45
C ALA A 298 -5.31 2.60 -3.56
N SER A 299 -4.46 1.58 -3.71
CA SER A 299 -4.77 0.50 -4.66
C SER A 299 -5.98 -0.31 -4.18
N PHE A 300 -6.80 -0.77 -5.12
CA PHE A 300 -8.14 -1.27 -4.86
C PHE A 300 -8.42 -2.55 -5.64
N LYS A 301 -8.56 -3.69 -4.95
CA LYS A 301 -9.03 -4.96 -5.54
C LYS A 301 -8.29 -5.36 -6.85
N GLY A 302 -6.96 -5.37 -6.79
CA GLY A 302 -6.11 -5.97 -7.81
C GLY A 302 -5.85 -5.09 -9.03
N VAL A 303 -5.60 -5.79 -10.15
CA VAL A 303 -5.30 -5.24 -11.47
C VAL A 303 -6.52 -5.40 -12.36
N SER A 304 -6.84 -4.38 -13.17
CA SER A 304 -7.92 -4.43 -14.17
C SER A 304 -7.60 -5.43 -15.29
N LYS A 305 -8.60 -5.74 -16.13
CA LYS A 305 -8.39 -6.58 -17.33
C LYS A 305 -7.36 -5.96 -18.29
N ASN A 306 -7.26 -4.63 -18.32
CA ASN A 306 -6.31 -3.90 -19.16
C ASN A 306 -4.92 -3.73 -18.49
N GLY A 307 -4.65 -4.43 -17.40
CA GLY A 307 -3.31 -4.45 -16.78
C GLY A 307 -3.01 -3.28 -15.85
N HIS A 308 -3.99 -2.45 -15.47
CA HIS A 308 -3.76 -1.31 -14.58
C HIS A 308 -4.03 -1.63 -13.12
N PHE A 309 -3.21 -1.11 -12.21
CA PHE A 309 -3.53 -1.10 -10.78
C PHE A 309 -4.77 -0.23 -10.56
N ARG A 310 -5.85 -0.88 -10.16
CA ARG A 310 -7.10 -0.20 -9.82
C ARG A 310 -6.87 0.65 -8.58
N LYS A 311 -7.42 1.86 -8.57
CA LYS A 311 -7.27 2.83 -7.49
C LYS A 311 -8.61 3.10 -6.82
N ARG A 312 -8.52 3.67 -5.61
CA ARG A 312 -9.63 4.29 -4.90
C ARG A 312 -9.16 5.61 -4.32
N ILE A 313 -9.84 6.69 -4.70
CA ILE A 313 -9.59 8.04 -4.19
C ILE A 313 -10.26 8.21 -2.81
N ASP A 314 -9.58 8.91 -1.89
CA ASP A 314 -10.10 9.18 -0.54
C ASP A 314 -10.91 10.50 -0.49
N PHE A 315 -11.70 10.67 0.58
CA PHE A 315 -12.58 11.81 0.75
C PHE A 315 -11.83 13.15 0.91
N GLY A 316 -10.61 13.13 1.48
CA GLY A 316 -9.78 14.31 1.59
C GLY A 316 -9.35 14.82 0.21
N THR A 317 -8.95 13.91 -0.68
CA THR A 317 -8.61 14.24 -2.06
C THR A 317 -9.84 14.72 -2.85
N ILE A 318 -11.00 14.07 -2.69
CA ILE A 318 -12.27 14.53 -3.29
C ILE A 318 -12.61 15.95 -2.85
N LYS A 319 -12.49 16.25 -1.55
CA LYS A 319 -12.73 17.60 -1.00
C LYS A 319 -11.81 18.65 -1.63
N ARG A 320 -10.52 18.31 -1.81
CA ARG A 320 -9.55 19.18 -2.47
C ARG A 320 -9.85 19.41 -3.95
N ILE A 321 -10.33 18.39 -4.67
CA ILE A 321 -10.78 18.54 -6.06
C ILE A 321 -11.94 19.54 -6.14
N ILE A 322 -12.94 19.39 -5.28
CA ILE A 322 -14.09 20.31 -5.25
C ILE A 322 -13.62 21.75 -5.01
N ASN A 323 -12.84 21.98 -3.97
CA ASN A 323 -12.41 23.33 -3.58
C ASN A 323 -11.36 23.96 -4.52
N ALA A 324 -10.79 23.20 -5.45
CA ALA A 324 -9.88 23.70 -6.50
C ALA A 324 -10.62 24.10 -7.79
N VAL A 325 -11.93 23.85 -7.87
CA VAL A 325 -12.70 23.96 -9.11
C VAL A 325 -13.97 24.78 -8.94
N LEU A 326 -14.76 24.43 -7.92
CA LEU A 326 -15.99 25.10 -7.51
C LEU A 326 -15.66 26.06 -6.41
#